data_AF-A0A0G0UXJ9-F1
#
_entry.id   AF-A0A0G0UXJ9-F1
#
_cell.length_a   1.000
_cell.length_b   1.000
_cell.length_c   1.000
_cell.angle_alpha   90.00
_cell.angle_beta   90.00
_cell.angle_gamma   90.00
#
_symmetry.space_group_name_H-M   'P 1'
#
loop_
_entity.id
_entity.type
_entity.pdbx_description
1 polymer ?
#
loop_
_entity_poly.entity_id
_entity_poly.type
_entity_poly.pdbx_seq_one_letter_code
_entity_poly.pdbx_strand_id
1 'polypeptide(L)'
;MVSENPINTITRFSSTWNSTDPNSLLAELISISQETNRKPDSYHFVVKENLIIDPNTDRNILEFIAEGPEKNLARDLQEWASKTEEGMALWVSPAKEGVYPCPKIIIHRIAYNQRQEKIVLNSAILFEAEIINPEYKRKTLYTLSDNEINISKILSWIKRISNKTVDTCPNPTSFSKAIYYRDQVISGMSPYAVIEEMQRSGFLGENTISCPTGSTNSNNNYSNTTIGLEYNIDVIGWHSGTCRVCGGSTWVGPCNICKPCESKF
;
A
#
# COMPACT_ATOMS: atom_id res chain seq x y z
N MET A 1 15.74 2.57 21.47
CA MET A 1 15.88 1.31 20.71
C MET A 1 16.59 1.64 19.42
N VAL A 2 17.64 0.91 19.04
CA VAL A 2 18.31 1.11 17.75
C VAL A 2 17.38 0.53 16.69
N SER A 3 16.85 1.36 15.79
CA SER A 3 16.09 0.90 14.64
C SER A 3 16.97 0.00 13.78
N GLU A 4 16.44 -1.15 13.35
CA GLU A 4 17.16 -2.06 12.48
C GLU A 4 17.61 -1.37 11.17
N ASN A 5 18.71 -1.82 10.55
CA ASN A 5 19.08 -1.32 9.23
C ASN A 5 18.12 -1.93 8.17
N PRO A 6 17.55 -1.14 7.24
CA PRO A 6 16.69 -1.64 6.16
C PRO A 6 17.24 -2.86 5.41
N ILE A 7 18.57 -2.93 5.20
CA ILE A 7 19.25 -4.08 4.58
C ILE A 7 18.99 -5.37 5.35
N ASN A 8 19.14 -5.33 6.68
CA ASN A 8 18.98 -6.52 7.53
C ASN A 8 17.56 -7.03 7.49
N THR A 9 16.59 -6.11 7.45
CA THR A 9 15.18 -6.43 7.31
C THR A 9 14.90 -7.10 5.96
N ILE A 10 15.37 -6.51 4.86
CA ILE A 10 15.12 -7.02 3.49
C ILE A 10 15.84 -8.35 3.25
N THR A 11 17.02 -8.53 3.82
CA THR A 11 17.77 -9.79 3.73
C THR A 11 16.97 -10.99 4.24
N ARG A 12 16.05 -10.78 5.19
CA ARG A 12 15.15 -11.86 5.64
C ARG A 12 14.09 -12.21 4.60
N PHE A 13 13.50 -11.20 3.97
CA PHE A 13 12.49 -11.37 2.93
C PHE A 13 13.08 -11.96 1.65
N SER A 14 14.36 -11.70 1.38
CA SER A 14 15.01 -12.13 0.14
C SER A 14 15.28 -13.62 0.01
N SER A 15 15.11 -14.38 1.10
CA SER A 15 15.29 -15.84 1.12
C SER A 15 14.34 -16.58 0.17
N THR A 16 13.17 -16.02 -0.14
CA THR A 16 12.18 -16.64 -1.03
C THR A 16 12.19 -16.09 -2.45
N TRP A 17 12.92 -14.99 -2.73
CA TRP A 17 12.83 -14.27 -4.01
C TRP A 17 13.10 -15.13 -5.24
N ASN A 18 14.04 -16.08 -5.15
CA ASN A 18 14.37 -16.98 -6.26
C ASN A 18 13.26 -18.00 -6.58
N SER A 19 12.33 -18.22 -5.65
CA SER A 19 11.20 -19.15 -5.78
C SER A 19 9.84 -18.46 -5.90
N THR A 20 9.79 -17.14 -5.73
CA THR A 20 8.58 -16.33 -5.83
C THR A 20 8.24 -16.09 -7.30
N ASP A 21 6.93 -16.12 -7.64
CA ASP A 21 6.45 -15.72 -8.96
C ASP A 21 6.96 -14.30 -9.33
N PRO A 22 7.40 -14.05 -10.58
CA PRO A 22 7.92 -12.75 -11.01
C PRO A 22 7.01 -11.54 -10.69
N ASN A 23 5.69 -11.68 -10.77
CA ASN A 23 4.77 -10.59 -10.51
C ASN A 23 4.59 -10.36 -9.00
N SER A 24 4.54 -11.44 -8.23
CA SER A 24 4.56 -11.36 -6.76
C SER A 24 5.85 -10.70 -6.26
N LEU A 25 7.00 -11.06 -6.84
CA LEU A 25 8.29 -10.45 -6.52
C LEU A 25 8.31 -8.96 -6.90
N LEU A 26 7.76 -8.59 -8.04
CA LEU A 26 7.65 -7.17 -8.43
C LEU A 26 6.83 -6.37 -7.42
N ALA A 27 5.67 -6.88 -7.02
CA ALA A 27 4.82 -6.23 -6.03
C ALA A 27 5.53 -6.10 -4.67
N GLU A 28 6.24 -7.14 -4.25
CA GLU A 28 7.05 -7.13 -3.02
C GLU A 28 8.15 -6.06 -3.08
N LEU A 29 8.91 -5.97 -4.18
CA LEU A 29 9.96 -4.97 -4.36
C LEU A 29 9.42 -3.53 -4.35
N ILE A 30 8.25 -3.30 -4.96
CA ILE A 30 7.57 -2.00 -4.94
C ILE A 30 7.17 -1.65 -3.51
N SER A 31 6.53 -2.58 -2.79
CA SER A 31 6.12 -2.39 -1.39
C SER A 31 7.33 -2.10 -0.49
N ILE A 32 8.43 -2.84 -0.64
CA ILE A 32 9.71 -2.59 0.06
C ILE A 32 10.21 -1.17 -0.20
N SER A 33 10.24 -0.72 -1.46
CA SER A 33 10.69 0.63 -1.79
C SER A 33 9.77 1.68 -1.16
N GLN A 34 8.46 1.51 -1.30
CA GLN A 34 7.49 2.45 -0.75
C GLN A 34 7.62 2.54 0.77
N GLU A 35 7.68 1.41 1.45
CA GLU A 35 7.73 1.33 2.90
C GLU A 35 9.02 1.94 3.47
N THR A 36 10.18 1.57 2.91
CA THR A 36 11.48 2.11 3.35
C THR A 36 11.62 3.61 3.08
N ASN A 37 10.88 4.15 2.10
CA ASN A 37 10.81 5.58 1.79
C ASN A 37 9.62 6.31 2.44
N ARG A 38 8.82 5.63 3.29
CA ARG A 38 7.57 6.17 3.90
C ARG A 38 6.58 6.73 2.89
N LYS A 39 6.56 6.14 1.69
CA LYS A 39 5.59 6.45 0.65
C LYS A 39 4.35 5.58 0.85
N PRO A 40 3.15 6.10 0.52
CA PRO A 40 1.94 5.32 0.60
C PRO A 40 2.02 4.08 -0.29
N ASP A 41 1.81 2.91 0.29
CA ASP A 41 1.59 1.69 -0.48
C ASP A 41 0.13 1.65 -0.93
N SER A 42 -0.10 1.42 -2.22
CA SER A 42 -1.41 1.57 -2.85
C SER A 42 -1.86 0.27 -3.50
N TYR A 43 -2.93 -0.31 -2.96
CA TYR A 43 -3.59 -1.49 -3.49
C TYR A 43 -5.04 -1.17 -3.82
N HIS A 44 -5.70 -2.06 -4.54
CA HIS A 44 -7.15 -2.00 -4.70
C HIS A 44 -7.76 -3.36 -4.47
N PHE A 45 -9.01 -3.35 -4.01
CA PHE A 45 -9.85 -4.52 -3.86
C PHE A 45 -11.12 -4.35 -4.69
N VAL A 46 -11.70 -5.44 -5.16
CA VAL A 46 -12.97 -5.42 -5.90
C VAL A 46 -14.11 -5.67 -4.92
N VAL A 47 -15.20 -4.91 -5.05
CA VAL A 47 -16.43 -5.17 -4.29
C VAL A 47 -17.34 -6.06 -5.13
N LYS A 48 -17.53 -7.31 -4.73
CA LYS A 48 -18.41 -8.29 -5.39
C LYS A 48 -19.35 -8.91 -4.37
N GLU A 49 -20.65 -8.94 -4.65
CA GLU A 49 -21.64 -9.61 -3.78
C GLU A 49 -21.57 -9.18 -2.30
N ASN A 50 -21.33 -7.89 -2.05
CA ASN A 50 -21.11 -7.31 -0.71
C ASN A 50 -19.83 -7.75 0.01
N LEU A 51 -18.90 -8.38 -0.70
CA LEU A 51 -17.59 -8.79 -0.20
C LEU A 51 -16.48 -7.91 -0.79
N ILE A 52 -15.44 -7.66 0.00
CA ILE A 52 -14.20 -7.08 -0.53
C ILE A 52 -13.28 -8.24 -0.91
N ILE A 53 -12.94 -8.32 -2.19
CA ILE A 53 -12.20 -9.41 -2.81
C ILE A 53 -10.83 -8.89 -3.28
N ASP A 54 -9.77 -9.64 -2.98
CA ASP A 54 -8.47 -9.39 -3.60
C ASP A 54 -8.51 -9.84 -5.07
N PRO A 55 -8.30 -8.92 -6.04
CA PRO A 55 -8.39 -9.24 -7.46
C PRO A 55 -7.39 -10.30 -7.92
N ASN A 56 -6.28 -10.50 -7.19
CA ASN A 56 -5.24 -11.44 -7.58
C ASN A 56 -5.55 -12.88 -7.14
N THR A 57 -6.22 -13.04 -6.00
CA THR A 57 -6.51 -14.36 -5.42
C THR A 57 -7.98 -14.75 -5.55
N ASP A 58 -8.86 -13.81 -5.90
CA ASP A 58 -10.33 -13.94 -5.90
C ASP A 58 -10.89 -14.43 -4.56
N ARG A 59 -10.18 -14.14 -3.47
CA ARG A 59 -10.54 -14.50 -2.10
C ARG A 59 -10.98 -13.29 -1.30
N ASN A 60 -11.84 -13.52 -0.31
CA ASN A 60 -12.27 -12.47 0.59
C ASN A 60 -11.09 -11.98 1.46
N ILE A 61 -10.94 -10.65 1.60
CA ILE A 61 -9.89 -10.05 2.43
C ILE A 61 -9.88 -10.57 3.88
N LEU A 62 -11.04 -10.96 4.43
CA LEU A 62 -11.19 -11.47 5.79
C LEU A 62 -10.48 -12.81 6.00
N GLU A 63 -10.16 -13.53 4.92
CA GLU A 63 -9.40 -14.78 4.99
C GLU A 63 -7.90 -14.55 5.23
N PHE A 64 -7.39 -13.37 4.87
CA PHE A 64 -5.98 -13.00 5.04
C PHE A 64 -5.70 -12.29 6.38
N ILE A 65 -6.75 -11.97 7.13
CA ILE A 65 -6.65 -11.22 8.39
C ILE A 65 -6.90 -12.16 9.56
N ALA A 66 -5.92 -12.25 10.46
CA ALA A 66 -6.02 -13.03 11.70
C ALA A 66 -7.16 -12.51 12.59
N GLU A 67 -7.78 -13.40 13.37
CA GLU A 67 -8.84 -13.01 14.30
C GLU A 67 -8.38 -11.92 15.28
N GLY A 68 -9.25 -10.95 15.54
CA GLY A 68 -8.98 -9.84 16.45
C GLY A 68 -9.58 -8.50 16.02
N PRO A 69 -9.16 -7.39 16.65
CA PRO A 69 -9.67 -6.06 16.36
C PRO A 69 -9.58 -5.64 14.89
N GLU A 70 -8.49 -5.99 14.21
CA GLU A 70 -8.29 -5.63 12.80
C GLU A 70 -9.24 -6.39 11.87
N LYS A 71 -9.59 -7.65 12.18
CA LYS A 71 -10.60 -8.38 11.42
C LYS A 71 -12.00 -7.82 11.62
N ASN A 72 -12.32 -7.33 12.82
CA ASN A 72 -13.57 -6.61 13.05
C ASN A 72 -13.64 -5.32 12.23
N LEU A 73 -12.56 -4.54 12.21
CA LEU A 73 -12.47 -3.36 11.34
C LEU A 73 -12.62 -3.71 9.86
N ALA A 74 -12.03 -4.82 9.41
CA ALA A 74 -12.17 -5.26 8.04
C ALA A 74 -13.62 -5.69 7.71
N ARG A 75 -14.35 -6.26 8.68
CA ARG A 75 -15.80 -6.53 8.54
C ARG A 75 -16.59 -5.22 8.43
N ASP A 76 -16.30 -4.24 9.29
CA ASP A 76 -16.94 -2.92 9.25
C ASP A 76 -16.66 -2.20 7.92
N LEU A 77 -15.42 -2.31 7.42
CA LEU A 77 -15.01 -1.76 6.13
C LEU A 77 -15.77 -2.44 4.98
N GLN A 78 -15.88 -3.77 4.99
CA GLN A 78 -16.64 -4.52 3.99
C GLN A 78 -18.11 -4.10 4.00
N GLU A 79 -18.71 -3.99 5.18
CA GLU A 79 -20.10 -3.53 5.33
C GLU A 79 -20.27 -2.11 4.78
N TRP A 80 -19.37 -1.18 5.14
CA TRP A 80 -19.38 0.19 4.62
C TRP A 80 -19.26 0.22 3.09
N ALA A 81 -18.30 -0.51 2.51
CA ALA A 81 -18.06 -0.53 1.08
C ALA A 81 -19.24 -1.14 0.31
N SER A 82 -19.93 -2.13 0.90
CA SER A 82 -21.13 -2.73 0.30
C SER A 82 -22.31 -1.76 0.23
N LYS A 83 -22.41 -0.80 1.17
CA LYS A 83 -23.57 0.10 1.33
C LYS A 83 -23.39 1.50 0.74
N THR A 84 -22.16 1.89 0.39
CA THR A 84 -21.83 3.28 0.06
C THR A 84 -21.27 3.41 -1.34
N GLU A 85 -21.83 4.27 -2.18
CA GLU A 85 -21.39 4.41 -3.59
C GLU A 85 -20.16 5.30 -3.79
N GLU A 86 -19.85 6.15 -2.82
CA GLU A 86 -18.71 7.06 -2.82
C GLU A 86 -18.26 7.36 -1.39
N GLY A 87 -17.02 7.84 -1.23
CA GLY A 87 -16.51 8.28 0.07
C GLY A 87 -15.21 7.62 0.49
N MET A 88 -14.80 7.94 1.71
CA MET A 88 -13.55 7.49 2.29
C MET A 88 -13.81 6.85 3.66
N ALA A 89 -13.08 5.78 3.93
CA ALA A 89 -12.98 5.20 5.26
C ALA A 89 -11.50 5.17 5.68
N LEU A 90 -11.19 5.41 6.95
CA LEU A 90 -9.82 5.31 7.44
C LEU A 90 -9.78 4.72 8.83
N TRP A 91 -8.67 4.08 9.14
CA TRP A 91 -8.38 3.59 10.48
C TRP A 91 -6.89 3.68 10.76
N VAL A 92 -6.55 3.71 12.04
CA VAL A 92 -5.17 3.79 12.51
C VAL A 92 -4.80 2.43 13.07
N SER A 93 -3.69 1.86 12.61
CA SER A 93 -3.06 0.68 13.19
C SER A 93 -1.86 1.16 14.01
N PRO A 94 -2.01 1.37 15.33
CA PRO A 94 -0.92 1.85 16.19
C PRO A 94 0.08 0.73 16.42
N ALA A 95 1.38 1.06 16.53
CA ALA A 95 2.45 0.10 16.79
C ALA A 95 2.07 -0.96 17.84
N LYS A 96 2.46 -2.20 17.59
CA LYS A 96 2.22 -3.36 18.45
C LYS A 96 3.53 -4.11 18.64
N GLU A 97 4.03 -4.12 19.87
CA GLU A 97 5.27 -4.80 20.22
C GLU A 97 5.25 -6.27 19.75
N GLY A 98 6.34 -6.69 19.10
CA GLY A 98 6.48 -8.03 18.52
C GLY A 98 5.64 -8.32 17.26
N VAL A 99 4.75 -7.41 16.84
CA VAL A 99 3.87 -7.61 15.66
C VAL A 99 4.06 -6.56 14.59
N TYR A 100 4.21 -5.28 14.91
CA TYR A 100 4.63 -4.26 13.93
C TYR A 100 5.13 -3.02 14.68
N PRO A 101 6.35 -2.54 14.39
CA PRO A 101 7.03 -1.54 15.22
C PRO A 101 6.56 -0.11 14.96
N CYS A 102 5.94 0.17 13.82
CA CYS A 102 5.56 1.52 13.42
C CYS A 102 4.03 1.66 13.33
N PRO A 103 3.47 2.80 13.75
CA PRO A 103 2.08 3.09 13.48
C PRO A 103 1.87 3.41 12.00
N LYS A 104 0.69 3.04 11.51
CA LYS A 104 0.23 3.38 10.16
C LYS A 104 -1.21 3.86 10.19
N ILE A 105 -1.55 4.70 9.23
CA ILE A 105 -2.93 5.06 8.91
C ILE A 105 -3.25 4.43 7.57
N ILE A 106 -4.39 3.76 7.51
CA ILE A 106 -4.87 3.10 6.30
C ILE A 106 -6.11 3.86 5.86
N ILE A 107 -6.06 4.36 4.63
CA ILE A 107 -7.09 5.16 4.00
C ILE A 107 -7.69 4.33 2.87
N HIS A 108 -9.00 4.24 2.84
CA HIS A 108 -9.79 3.53 1.84
C HIS A 108 -10.66 4.52 1.09
N ARG A 109 -10.74 4.43 -0.23
CA ARG A 109 -11.61 5.27 -1.07
C ARG A 109 -12.41 4.39 -2.00
N ILE A 110 -13.71 4.68 -2.14
CA ILE A 110 -14.53 4.04 -3.18
C ILE A 110 -14.17 4.66 -4.52
N ALA A 111 -13.90 3.81 -5.51
CA ALA A 111 -13.70 4.20 -6.90
C ALA A 111 -14.34 3.16 -7.83
N TYR A 112 -14.25 3.41 -9.13
CA TYR A 112 -14.72 2.49 -10.17
C TYR A 112 -13.61 2.27 -11.19
N ASN A 113 -13.40 1.03 -11.59
CA ASN A 113 -12.46 0.73 -12.67
C ASN A 113 -13.08 1.02 -14.05
N GLN A 114 -12.33 0.75 -15.12
CA GLN A 114 -12.80 0.97 -16.50
C GLN A 114 -14.02 0.14 -16.89
N ARG A 115 -14.28 -0.97 -16.17
CA ARG A 115 -15.46 -1.84 -16.36
C ARG A 115 -16.66 -1.39 -15.52
N GLN A 116 -16.55 -0.26 -14.83
CA GLN A 116 -17.51 0.22 -13.84
C GLN A 116 -17.72 -0.76 -12.68
N GLU A 117 -16.75 -1.62 -12.39
CA GLU A 117 -16.76 -2.43 -11.18
C GLU A 117 -16.31 -1.54 -10.02
N LYS A 118 -17.07 -1.61 -8.93
CA LYS A 118 -16.78 -0.89 -7.69
C LYS A 118 -15.52 -1.47 -7.05
N ILE A 119 -14.58 -0.60 -6.73
CA ILE A 119 -13.32 -0.96 -6.09
C ILE A 119 -13.11 -0.14 -4.82
N VAL A 120 -12.35 -0.70 -3.89
CA VAL A 120 -11.83 -0.01 -2.70
C VAL A 120 -10.35 0.20 -2.91
N LEU A 121 -9.95 1.45 -3.19
CA LEU A 121 -8.55 1.86 -3.18
C LEU A 121 -8.07 1.89 -1.73
N ASN A 122 -6.92 1.28 -1.45
CA ASN A 122 -6.29 1.23 -0.15
C ASN A 122 -4.95 1.96 -0.22
N SER A 123 -4.71 2.89 0.70
CA SER A 123 -3.43 3.57 0.87
C SER A 123 -2.97 3.45 2.31
N ALA A 124 -1.80 2.85 2.54
CA ALA A 124 -1.20 2.73 3.85
C ALA A 124 -0.05 3.73 4.02
N ILE A 125 -0.18 4.65 4.98
CA ILE A 125 0.84 5.66 5.28
C ILE A 125 1.48 5.34 6.62
N LEU A 126 2.78 5.08 6.59
CA LEU A 126 3.58 4.88 7.79
C LEU A 126 4.07 6.21 8.34
N PHE A 127 4.04 6.35 9.65
CA PHE A 127 4.55 7.54 10.33
C PHE A 127 5.14 7.16 11.69
N GLU A 128 5.91 8.06 12.29
CA GLU A 128 6.48 7.89 13.63
C GLU A 128 5.77 8.84 14.58
N ALA A 129 4.91 8.31 15.46
CA ALA A 129 4.24 9.11 16.47
C ALA A 129 3.81 8.24 17.66
N GLU A 130 3.72 8.85 18.84
CA GLU A 130 3.05 8.25 19.99
C GLU A 130 1.53 8.45 19.85
N ILE A 131 0.79 7.34 19.75
CA ILE A 131 -0.67 7.39 19.61
C ILE A 131 -1.32 7.29 20.98
N ILE A 132 -2.04 8.34 21.36
CA ILE A 132 -2.85 8.36 22.57
C ILE A 132 -4.01 7.36 22.42
N ASN A 133 -4.14 6.47 23.41
CA ASN A 133 -5.17 5.42 23.46
C ASN A 133 -5.17 4.50 22.23
N PRO A 134 -4.09 3.73 22.00
CA PRO A 134 -3.91 2.94 20.78
C PRO A 134 -5.00 1.88 20.59
N GLU A 135 -5.46 1.24 21.67
CA GLU A 135 -6.48 0.19 21.56
C GLU A 135 -7.86 0.71 21.12
N TYR A 136 -8.21 1.94 21.50
CA TYR A 136 -9.41 2.59 20.97
C TYR A 136 -9.27 2.89 19.48
N LYS A 137 -8.11 3.44 19.07
CA LYS A 137 -7.82 3.75 17.67
C LYS A 137 -7.82 2.52 16.77
N ARG A 138 -7.30 1.39 17.26
CA ARG A 138 -7.30 0.09 16.56
C ARG A 138 -8.70 -0.50 16.34
N LYS A 139 -9.74 0.02 16.98
CA LYS A 139 -11.12 -0.49 16.89
C LYS A 139 -12.07 0.47 16.20
N THR A 140 -11.57 1.60 15.69
CA THR A 140 -12.43 2.65 15.13
C THR A 140 -12.20 2.79 13.64
N LEU A 141 -13.25 2.54 12.85
CA LEU A 141 -13.34 2.94 11.45
C LEU A 141 -13.97 4.33 11.38
N TYR A 142 -13.26 5.29 10.79
CA TYR A 142 -13.76 6.64 10.57
C TYR A 142 -14.22 6.75 9.11
N THR A 143 -15.46 7.16 8.87
CA THR A 143 -16.00 7.39 7.52
C THR A 143 -16.15 8.88 7.26
N LEU A 144 -15.82 9.31 6.05
CA LEU A 144 -15.77 10.71 5.63
C LEU A 144 -16.22 10.80 4.16
N SER A 145 -16.65 11.98 3.73
CA SER A 145 -16.80 12.26 2.31
C SER A 145 -15.43 12.33 1.63
N ASP A 146 -15.33 11.82 0.39
CA ASP A 146 -14.10 11.87 -0.38
C ASP A 146 -13.93 13.26 -1.00
N ASN A 147 -13.07 14.09 -0.38
CA ASN A 147 -12.71 15.41 -0.90
C ASN A 147 -11.34 15.85 -0.38
N GLU A 148 -10.72 16.78 -1.11
CA GLU A 148 -9.41 17.33 -0.80
C GLU A 148 -9.31 17.97 0.59
N ILE A 149 -10.40 18.54 1.11
CA ILE A 149 -10.43 19.13 2.45
C ILE A 149 -10.18 18.06 3.51
N ASN A 150 -10.84 16.90 3.38
CA ASN A 150 -10.68 15.79 4.30
C ASN A 150 -9.30 15.14 4.18
N ILE A 151 -8.78 14.95 2.96
CA ILE A 151 -7.41 14.48 2.74
C ILE A 151 -6.40 15.43 3.36
N SER A 152 -6.53 16.73 3.13
CA SER A 152 -5.66 17.75 3.73
C SER A 152 -5.72 17.75 5.26
N LYS A 153 -6.90 17.54 5.85
CA LYS A 153 -7.06 17.40 7.31
C LYS A 153 -6.34 16.17 7.84
N ILE A 154 -6.45 15.04 7.16
CA ILE A 154 -5.76 13.79 7.53
C ILE A 154 -4.25 13.98 7.48
N LEU A 155 -3.73 14.51 6.37
CA LEU A 155 -2.29 14.76 6.21
C LEU A 155 -1.77 15.78 7.22
N SER A 156 -2.54 16.83 7.52
CA SER A 156 -2.19 17.82 8.56
C SER A 156 -2.17 17.20 9.94
N TRP A 157 -3.11 16.30 10.24
CA TRP A 157 -3.13 15.54 11.49
C TRP A 157 -1.89 14.64 11.60
N ILE A 158 -1.54 13.87 10.56
CA ILE A 158 -0.34 13.03 10.54
C ILE A 158 0.91 13.90 10.74
N LYS A 159 1.02 15.02 10.03
CA LYS A 159 2.15 15.95 10.17
C LYS A 159 2.29 16.47 11.60
N ARG A 160 1.17 16.83 12.23
CA ARG A 160 1.17 17.33 13.61
C ARG A 160 1.61 16.28 14.62
N ILE A 161 1.16 15.03 14.48
CA ILE A 161 1.50 13.97 15.45
C ILE A 161 2.90 13.38 15.20
N SER A 162 3.38 13.38 13.96
CA SER A 162 4.67 12.76 13.60
C SER A 162 5.83 13.74 13.52
N ASN A 163 5.55 15.04 13.53
CA ASN A 163 6.53 16.10 13.27
C ASN A 163 7.28 15.92 11.93
N LYS A 164 6.74 15.15 10.99
CA LYS A 164 7.31 14.88 9.66
C LYS A 164 6.28 15.20 8.57
N THR A 165 6.75 15.66 7.42
CA THR A 165 5.90 15.79 6.22
C THR A 165 5.75 14.44 5.56
N VAL A 166 4.51 14.01 5.31
CA VAL A 166 4.22 12.83 4.51
C VAL A 166 4.44 13.19 3.04
N ASP A 167 5.34 12.47 2.37
CA ASP A 167 5.46 12.56 0.91
C ASP A 167 4.34 11.73 0.28
N THR A 168 3.60 12.30 -0.67
CA THR A 168 2.30 11.76 -1.11
C THR A 168 2.29 11.15 -2.49
N CYS A 169 3.35 11.34 -3.31
CA CYS A 169 3.40 10.72 -4.64
C CYS A 169 4.52 9.66 -4.71
N PRO A 170 4.20 8.42 -5.14
CA PRO A 170 5.22 7.48 -5.54
C PRO A 170 6.04 8.10 -6.68
N ASN A 171 7.36 7.98 -6.60
CA ASN A 171 8.23 8.51 -7.64
C ASN A 171 8.20 7.49 -8.80
N PRO A 172 7.80 7.86 -10.04
CA PRO A 172 7.70 6.91 -11.17
C PRO A 172 9.00 6.15 -11.44
N THR A 173 10.13 6.70 -11.00
CA THR A 173 11.44 6.01 -11.02
C THR A 173 11.50 4.73 -10.17
N SER A 174 10.65 4.58 -9.14
CA SER A 174 10.61 3.38 -8.30
C SER A 174 10.09 2.17 -9.07
N PHE A 175 9.13 2.32 -9.99
CA PHE A 175 8.56 1.17 -10.70
C PHE A 175 9.57 0.53 -11.68
N SER A 176 10.21 1.35 -12.52
CA SER A 176 11.23 0.87 -13.46
C SER A 176 12.44 0.25 -12.75
N LYS A 177 12.84 0.82 -11.60
CA LYS A 177 13.88 0.23 -10.76
C LYS A 177 13.43 -1.12 -10.17
N ALA A 178 12.18 -1.25 -9.75
CA ALA A 178 11.66 -2.52 -9.23
C ALA A 178 11.67 -3.62 -10.31
N ILE A 179 11.28 -3.30 -11.55
CA ILE A 179 11.42 -4.21 -12.70
C ILE A 179 12.87 -4.63 -12.89
N TYR A 180 13.80 -3.67 -12.90
CA TYR A 180 15.22 -3.95 -13.02
C TYR A 180 15.71 -4.94 -11.94
N TYR A 181 15.35 -4.73 -10.67
CA TYR A 181 15.77 -5.62 -9.59
C TYR A 181 15.13 -7.00 -9.65
N ARG A 182 13.85 -7.10 -10.02
CA ARG A 182 13.19 -8.38 -10.29
C ARG A 182 13.96 -9.16 -11.36
N ASP A 183 14.32 -8.52 -12.46
CA ASP A 183 15.00 -9.18 -13.58
C ASP A 183 16.41 -9.66 -13.19
N GLN A 184 17.12 -8.93 -12.31
CA GLN A 184 18.39 -9.39 -11.74
C GLN A 184 18.22 -10.67 -10.91
N VAL A 185 17.20 -10.73 -10.04
CA VAL A 185 16.89 -11.93 -9.24
C VAL A 185 16.56 -13.12 -10.16
N ILE A 186 15.67 -12.92 -11.14
CA ILE A 186 15.28 -13.97 -12.09
C ILE A 186 16.46 -14.47 -12.92
N SER A 187 17.42 -13.59 -13.21
CA SER A 187 18.68 -13.94 -13.90
C SER A 187 19.67 -14.72 -13.03
N GLY A 188 19.31 -15.03 -11.78
CA GLY A 188 20.13 -15.80 -10.84
C GLY A 188 21.15 -14.97 -10.06
N MET A 189 21.02 -13.64 -10.05
CA MET A 189 21.86 -12.80 -9.19
C MET A 189 21.56 -13.11 -7.71
N SER A 190 22.63 -13.16 -6.90
CA SER A 190 22.47 -13.33 -5.44
C SER A 190 21.57 -12.23 -4.87
N PRO A 191 20.52 -12.56 -4.10
CA PRO A 191 19.65 -11.56 -3.50
C PRO A 191 20.41 -10.52 -2.65
N TYR A 192 21.53 -10.92 -2.04
CA TYR A 192 22.39 -9.98 -1.30
C TYR A 192 22.98 -8.89 -2.20
N ALA A 193 23.50 -9.26 -3.37
CA ALA A 193 24.04 -8.29 -4.33
C ALA A 193 22.94 -7.36 -4.89
N VAL A 194 21.74 -7.89 -5.10
CA VAL A 194 20.57 -7.10 -5.49
C VAL A 194 20.24 -6.07 -4.40
N ILE A 195 20.20 -6.47 -3.13
CA ILE A 195 19.91 -5.57 -2.00
C ILE A 195 20.97 -4.46 -1.85
N GLU A 196 22.26 -4.79 -1.97
CA GLU A 196 23.32 -3.78 -1.95
C GLU A 196 23.15 -2.76 -3.09
N GLU A 197 22.79 -3.22 -4.29
CA GLU A 197 22.52 -2.34 -5.41
C GLU A 197 21.27 -1.47 -5.19
N MET A 198 20.21 -2.05 -4.61
CA MET A 198 19.00 -1.32 -4.24
C MET A 198 19.30 -0.20 -3.25
N GLN A 199 20.18 -0.46 -2.26
CA GLN A 199 20.62 0.59 -1.35
C GLN A 199 21.46 1.65 -2.07
N ARG A 200 22.46 1.23 -2.86
CA ARG A 200 23.37 2.13 -3.57
C ARG A 200 22.64 3.07 -4.52
N SER A 201 21.60 2.60 -5.19
CA SER A 201 20.82 3.39 -6.14
C SER A 201 19.77 4.31 -5.47
N GLY A 202 19.64 4.25 -4.15
CA GLY A 202 18.59 4.93 -3.38
C GLY A 202 17.19 4.36 -3.63
N PHE A 203 17.08 3.11 -4.09
CA PHE A 203 15.79 2.43 -4.20
C PHE A 203 15.21 2.10 -2.81
N LEU A 204 16.09 1.71 -1.88
CA LEU A 204 15.79 1.57 -0.46
C LEU A 204 15.93 2.92 0.24
N GLY A 205 14.91 3.31 0.99
CA GLY A 205 14.99 4.47 1.87
C GLY A 205 15.67 4.15 3.20
N GLU A 206 15.67 5.13 4.10
CA GLU A 206 16.37 5.04 5.39
C GLU A 206 15.58 4.29 6.48
N ASN A 207 14.32 3.95 6.22
CA ASN A 207 13.40 3.44 7.24
C ASN A 207 13.28 1.92 7.23
N THR A 208 13.10 1.32 8.41
CA THR A 208 12.79 -0.10 8.55
C THR A 208 11.40 -0.45 8.01
N ILE A 209 11.30 -1.64 7.43
CA ILE A 209 10.02 -2.29 7.10
C ILE A 209 9.33 -2.71 8.41
N SER A 210 8.02 -2.53 8.48
CA SER A 210 7.19 -2.65 9.67
C SER A 210 6.59 -4.04 9.84
N CYS A 211 6.87 -4.97 8.93
CA CYS A 211 6.48 -6.36 9.07
C CYS A 211 7.30 -7.03 10.18
N PRO A 212 6.66 -7.76 11.11
CA PRO A 212 7.35 -8.44 12.19
C PRO A 212 8.22 -9.57 11.65
N THR A 213 9.24 -9.92 12.43
CA THR A 213 9.94 -11.21 12.38
C THR A 213 9.00 -12.34 12.84
N GLY A 214 7.97 -12.64 12.06
CA GLY A 214 7.14 -13.83 12.25
C GLY A 214 7.82 -15.03 11.60
N SER A 215 8.07 -16.08 12.38
CA SER A 215 8.58 -17.40 11.98
C SER A 215 8.12 -17.81 10.57
N THR A 216 9.10 -18.18 9.73
CA THR A 216 9.01 -18.64 8.34
C THR A 216 8.27 -19.98 8.16
N ASN A 217 7.18 -20.22 8.89
CA ASN A 217 6.39 -21.46 8.83
C ASN A 217 4.92 -21.20 8.46
N SER A 218 4.69 -20.42 7.41
CA SER A 218 3.45 -20.56 6.63
C SER A 218 3.83 -20.96 5.22
N ASN A 219 3.65 -22.25 4.92
CA ASN A 219 3.50 -22.74 3.55
C ASN A 219 2.24 -22.09 2.98
N ASN A 220 2.36 -20.84 2.54
CA ASN A 220 1.42 -20.28 1.59
C ASN A 220 1.78 -20.92 0.26
N ASN A 221 1.19 -22.08 0.00
CA ASN A 221 1.05 -22.60 -1.35
C ASN A 221 0.25 -21.56 -2.13
N TYR A 222 0.94 -20.61 -2.72
CA TYR A 222 0.42 -19.83 -3.82
C TYR A 222 0.16 -20.83 -4.94
N SER A 223 -1.11 -21.13 -5.19
CA SER A 223 -1.51 -21.89 -6.36
C SER A 223 -1.01 -21.15 -7.59
N ASN A 224 -0.12 -21.80 -8.34
CA ASN A 224 0.38 -21.34 -9.63
C ASN A 224 -0.81 -21.18 -10.59
N THR A 225 -1.37 -19.98 -10.62
CA THR A 225 -2.25 -19.54 -11.70
C THR A 225 -1.46 -18.53 -12.50
N THR A 226 -0.89 -19.00 -13.62
CA THR A 226 -0.25 -18.17 -14.63
C THR A 226 -1.32 -17.29 -15.28
N ILE A 227 -1.65 -16.18 -14.64
CA ILE A 227 -2.47 -15.12 -15.23
C ILE A 227 -1.48 -14.06 -15.68
N GLY A 228 -1.44 -13.82 -16.99
CA GLY A 228 -0.67 -12.72 -17.57
C GLY A 228 -1.17 -11.40 -16.99
N LEU A 229 -0.50 -10.93 -15.94
CA LEU A 229 -0.71 -9.61 -15.38
C LEU A 229 0.05 -8.63 -16.28
N GLU A 230 -0.67 -8.02 -17.22
CA GLU A 230 -0.40 -6.63 -17.54
C GLU A 230 -0.57 -5.86 -16.23
N TYR A 231 0.54 -5.56 -15.56
CA TYR A 231 0.59 -4.57 -14.50
C TYR A 231 0.30 -3.21 -15.17
N ASN A 232 -0.98 -2.99 -15.51
CA ASN A 232 -1.44 -1.76 -16.09
C ASN A 232 -1.27 -0.71 -14.99
N ILE A 233 -0.26 0.14 -15.14
CA ILE A 233 -0.12 1.40 -14.41
C ILE A 233 -1.42 2.24 -14.57
N ASP A 234 -2.24 1.95 -15.60
CA ASP A 234 -3.59 2.47 -15.79
C ASP A 234 -4.64 2.02 -14.73
N VAL A 235 -4.35 1.04 -13.87
CA VAL A 235 -5.26 0.58 -12.78
C VAL A 235 -5.07 1.35 -11.48
N ILE A 236 -4.13 2.31 -11.40
CA ILE A 236 -4.28 3.36 -10.40
C ILE A 236 -5.40 4.27 -10.91
N GLY A 237 -6.62 3.83 -10.64
CA GLY A 237 -7.83 4.20 -11.36
C GLY A 237 -7.94 5.70 -11.47
N TRP A 238 -7.94 6.16 -12.72
CA TRP A 238 -8.45 7.49 -13.02
C TRP A 238 -9.80 7.63 -12.31
N HIS A 239 -10.07 8.76 -11.68
CA HIS A 239 -11.37 9.04 -11.06
C HIS A 239 -11.80 10.45 -11.43
N SER A 240 -13.11 10.75 -11.32
CA SER A 240 -13.55 12.13 -11.44
C SER A 240 -12.96 12.97 -10.32
N GLY A 241 -12.37 14.13 -10.65
CA GLY A 241 -11.77 15.03 -9.68
C GLY A 241 -11.32 16.34 -10.31
N THR A 242 -10.76 17.23 -9.49
CA THR A 242 -10.20 18.50 -9.97
C THR A 242 -8.70 18.36 -10.15
N CYS A 243 -8.20 18.64 -11.35
CA CYS A 243 -6.77 18.54 -11.61
C CYS A 243 -5.98 19.58 -10.81
N ARG A 244 -4.97 19.16 -10.06
CA ARG A 244 -4.10 20.03 -9.25
C ARG A 244 -3.24 21.00 -10.07
N VAL A 245 -2.96 20.67 -11.33
CA VAL A 245 -2.12 21.48 -12.22
C VAL A 245 -2.95 22.53 -12.97
N CYS A 246 -4.07 22.14 -13.57
CA CYS A 246 -4.87 23.06 -14.40
C CYS A 246 -6.17 23.56 -13.74
N GLY A 247 -6.58 23.00 -12.60
CA GLY A 247 -7.83 23.36 -11.91
C GLY A 247 -9.11 22.85 -12.59
N GLY A 248 -9.01 22.12 -13.70
CA GLY A 248 -10.17 21.60 -14.41
C GLY A 248 -10.79 20.36 -13.75
N SER A 249 -12.12 20.31 -13.66
CA SER A 249 -12.87 19.11 -13.26
C SER A 249 -12.89 18.09 -14.40
N THR A 250 -12.17 16.99 -14.25
CA THR A 250 -11.98 15.97 -15.29
C THR A 250 -11.63 14.61 -14.66
N TRP A 251 -11.31 13.61 -15.47
CA TRP A 251 -10.71 12.39 -14.97
C TRP A 251 -9.26 12.69 -14.58
N VAL A 252 -8.87 12.30 -13.38
CA VAL A 252 -7.53 12.51 -12.83
C VAL A 252 -6.96 11.20 -12.33
N GLY A 253 -5.65 11.01 -12.50
CA GLY A 253 -4.93 9.86 -11.95
C GLY A 253 -4.67 9.99 -10.43
N PRO A 254 -3.90 9.06 -9.84
CA PRO A 254 -3.63 8.96 -8.39
C PRO A 254 -3.20 10.24 -7.67
N CYS A 255 -2.48 11.14 -8.34
CA CYS A 255 -2.01 12.40 -7.75
C CYS A 255 -2.96 13.59 -8.04
N ASN A 256 -4.22 13.33 -8.44
CA ASN A 256 -5.16 14.34 -8.92
C ASN A 256 -4.60 15.17 -10.10
N ILE A 257 -3.83 14.54 -10.99
CA ILE A 257 -3.30 15.19 -12.20
C ILE A 257 -4.03 14.62 -13.41
N CYS A 258 -4.51 15.48 -14.30
CA CYS A 258 -5.17 15.03 -15.52
C CYS A 258 -4.15 14.61 -16.57
N LYS A 259 -4.56 13.75 -17.52
CA LYS A 259 -3.66 13.14 -18.51
C LYS A 259 -2.87 14.18 -19.33
N PRO A 260 -3.49 15.29 -19.77
CA PRO A 260 -2.77 16.37 -20.45
C PRO A 260 -1.74 17.12 -19.58
N CYS A 261 -1.92 17.12 -18.26
CA CYS A 261 -0.97 17.77 -17.35
C CYS A 261 0.15 16.82 -16.93
N GLU A 262 -0.14 15.53 -16.80
CA GLU A 262 0.85 14.50 -16.51
C GLU A 262 1.94 14.45 -17.59
N SER A 263 1.56 14.53 -18.88
CA SER A 263 2.50 14.51 -20.01
C SER A 263 3.45 15.71 -20.12
N LYS A 264 3.39 16.67 -19.19
CA LYS A 264 4.28 17.83 -19.14
C LYS A 264 5.45 17.65 -18.16
N PHE A 265 5.49 16.53 -17.45
CA PHE A 265 6.50 16.15 -16.47
C PHE A 265 7.10 14.79 -16.84
#